data_AF-A0A2R5FL49-F1
#
_entry.id   AF-A0A2R5FL49-F1
#
_cell.length_a   1.000
_cell.length_b   1.000
_cell.length_c   1.000
_cell.angle_alpha   90.00
_cell.angle_beta   90.00
_cell.angle_gamma   90.00
#
_symmetry.space_group_name_H-M   'P 1'
#
loop_
_entity.id
_entity.type
_entity.pdbx_description
1 polymer ?
#
loop_
_entity_poly.entity_id
_entity_poly.type
_entity_poly.pdbx_seq_one_letter_code
_entity_poly.pdbx_strand_id
1 'polypeptide(L)'
;MSEKTFDIAYLSDNLLELLSDIQNNVEITLTRQGVPWAKVLPLSQAESTDEKANLNNGSMVMSSEDILEPRVAGFWQGQVKISDDFDETSQEVIAAFYGED
;
A
#
# COMPACT_ATOMS: atom_id res chain seq x y z
N MET A 1 0.55 -27.38 -17.96
CA MET A 1 0.98 -25.98 -17.73
C MET A 1 2.49 -26.02 -17.56
N SER A 2 3.25 -25.20 -18.28
CA SER A 2 4.72 -25.18 -18.17
C SER A 2 5.10 -24.25 -17.02
N GLU A 3 5.71 -24.79 -15.97
CA GLU A 3 6.17 -23.99 -14.83
C GLU A 3 7.41 -23.20 -15.24
N LYS A 4 7.32 -21.87 -15.27
CA LYS A 4 8.46 -21.00 -15.56
C LYS A 4 9.13 -20.53 -14.28
N THR A 5 10.47 -20.52 -14.30
CA THR A 5 11.29 -20.17 -13.15
C THR A 5 12.30 -19.09 -13.53
N PHE A 6 12.40 -18.05 -12.71
CA PHE A 6 13.39 -16.98 -12.89
C PHE A 6 14.24 -16.83 -11.64
N ASP A 7 15.56 -16.74 -11.81
CA ASP A 7 16.45 -16.36 -10.71
C ASP A 7 16.53 -14.83 -10.61
N ILE A 8 16.25 -14.30 -9.42
CA ILE A 8 16.25 -12.87 -9.12
C ILE A 8 17.63 -12.25 -9.39
N ALA A 9 18.72 -13.02 -9.29
CA ALA A 9 20.08 -12.55 -9.60
C ALA A 9 20.26 -12.13 -11.06
N TYR A 10 19.47 -12.68 -11.99
CA TYR A 10 19.56 -12.44 -13.44
C TYR A 10 18.27 -11.84 -14.01
N LEU A 11 17.47 -11.20 -13.15
CA LEU A 11 16.15 -10.69 -13.53
C LEU A 11 16.25 -9.48 -14.48
N SER A 12 17.35 -8.72 -14.43
CA SER A 12 17.60 -7.60 -15.34
C SER A 12 17.62 -8.04 -16.80
N ASP A 13 18.20 -9.21 -17.05
CA ASP A 13 18.46 -9.70 -18.42
C ASP A 13 17.20 -10.35 -19.01
N ASN A 14 16.28 -10.79 -18.15
CA ASN A 14 15.07 -11.53 -18.53
C ASN A 14 13.77 -10.81 -18.11
N LEU A 15 13.85 -9.51 -17.78
CA LEU A 15 12.71 -8.74 -17.28
C LEU A 15 11.56 -8.69 -18.30
N LEU A 16 11.87 -8.54 -19.59
CA LEU A 16 10.87 -8.49 -20.65
C LEU A 16 10.12 -9.81 -20.79
N GLU A 17 10.83 -10.94 -20.68
CA GLU A 17 10.21 -12.26 -20.72
C GLU A 17 9.32 -12.48 -19.50
N LEU A 18 9.80 -12.12 -18.31
CA LEU A 18 9.03 -12.18 -17.07
C LEU A 18 7.72 -11.37 -17.17
N LEU A 19 7.79 -10.12 -17.64
CA LEU A 19 6.61 -9.26 -17.78
C LEU A 19 5.62 -9.80 -18.81
N SER A 20 6.12 -10.35 -19.93
CA SER A 20 5.30 -11.02 -20.92
C SER A 20 4.59 -12.24 -20.32
N ASP A 21 5.29 -13.06 -19.54
CA ASP A 21 4.69 -14.23 -18.90
C ASP A 21 3.63 -13.84 -17.85
N ILE A 22 3.87 -12.77 -17.09
CA ILE A 22 2.88 -12.20 -16.15
C ILE A 22 1.62 -11.74 -16.90
N GLN A 23 1.78 -11.02 -18.02
CA GLN A 23 0.65 -10.57 -18.84
C GLN A 23 -0.15 -11.72 -19.44
N ASN A 24 0.52 -12.82 -19.80
CA ASN A 24 -0.11 -14.01 -20.37
C ASN A 24 -0.69 -14.97 -19.31
N ASN A 25 -0.82 -14.51 -18.07
CA ASN A 25 -1.33 -15.28 -16.95
C ASN A 25 -0.58 -16.59 -16.68
N VAL A 26 0.74 -16.60 -16.87
CA VAL A 26 1.58 -17.78 -16.60
C VAL A 26 1.97 -17.80 -15.12
N GLU A 27 1.94 -18.98 -14.49
CA GLU A 27 2.47 -19.17 -13.14
C GLU A 27 3.99 -19.15 -13.16
N ILE A 28 4.58 -18.27 -12.34
CA ILE A 28 6.02 -18.05 -12.32
C ILE A 28 6.57 -18.26 -10.92
N THR A 29 7.66 -19.03 -10.81
CA THR A 29 8.41 -19.19 -9.56
C THR A 29 9.65 -18.31 -9.59
N LEU A 30 9.79 -17.44 -8.59
CA LEU A 30 11.00 -16.65 -8.38
C LEU A 30 11.94 -17.41 -7.46
N THR A 31 13.16 -17.64 -7.93
CA THR A 31 14.24 -18.26 -7.17
C THR A 31 15.33 -17.26 -6.85
N ARG A 32 16.14 -17.55 -5.83
CA ARG A 32 17.38 -16.84 -5.56
C ARG A 32 18.47 -17.90 -5.38
N GLN A 33 19.45 -17.92 -6.27
CA GLN A 33 20.51 -18.95 -6.27
C GLN A 33 19.92 -20.38 -6.33
N GLY A 34 18.87 -20.57 -7.13
CA GLY A 34 18.17 -21.85 -7.27
C GLY A 34 17.21 -22.23 -6.13
N VAL A 35 17.09 -21.43 -5.07
CA VAL A 35 16.12 -21.67 -3.99
C VAL A 35 14.81 -20.93 -4.27
N PRO A 36 13.64 -21.60 -4.28
CA PRO A 36 12.35 -20.95 -4.51
C PRO A 36 11.98 -20.01 -3.36
N TRP A 37 11.63 -18.77 -3.70
CA TRP A 37 11.37 -17.69 -2.74
C TRP A 37 9.95 -17.14 -2.82
N ALA A 38 9.39 -17.03 -4.02
CA ALA A 38 8.04 -16.53 -4.20
C ALA A 38 7.38 -17.12 -5.45
N LYS A 39 6.05 -17.12 -5.48
CA LYS A 39 5.25 -17.40 -6.67
C LYS A 39 4.55 -16.12 -7.11
N VAL A 40 4.71 -15.77 -8.39
CA VAL A 40 3.98 -14.67 -9.00
C VAL A 40 2.74 -15.26 -9.62
N LEU A 41 1.60 -14.92 -9.04
CA LEU A 41 0.29 -15.22 -9.60
C LEU A 41 -0.18 -13.98 -10.36
N PRO A 42 -0.74 -14.16 -11.57
CA PRO A 42 -1.35 -13.06 -12.29
C PRO A 42 -2.49 -12.49 -11.46
N LEU A 43 -2.58 -11.16 -11.39
CA LEU A 43 -3.76 -10.51 -10.86
C LEU A 43 -4.88 -10.74 -11.87
N SER A 44 -5.60 -11.84 -11.74
CA SER A 44 -6.96 -11.89 -12.26
C SER A 44 -7.65 -10.67 -11.66
N GLN A 45 -8.22 -9.84 -12.52
CA GLN A 45 -9.07 -8.74 -12.10
C GLN A 45 -10.23 -9.36 -11.34
N ALA A 46 -10.03 -9.59 -10.05
CA ALA A 46 -11.06 -10.04 -9.15
C ALA A 46 -11.99 -8.86 -9.01
N GLU A 47 -13.20 -9.05 -9.49
CA GLU A 47 -14.34 -8.29 -9.03
C GLU A 47 -14.25 -8.16 -7.51
N SER A 48 -14.46 -6.93 -7.06
CA SER A 48 -14.35 -6.50 -5.68
C SER A 48 -15.46 -7.13 -4.84
N THR A 49 -15.23 -8.34 -4.35
CA THR A 49 -16.02 -8.96 -3.28
C THR A 49 -15.12 -9.92 -2.53
N ASP A 50 -14.43 -9.44 -1.50
CA ASP A 50 -14.87 -9.72 -0.13
C ASP A 50 -13.92 -9.04 0.90
N GLU A 51 -14.54 -8.11 1.62
CA GLU A 51 -14.42 -7.85 3.06
C GLU A 51 -13.04 -7.57 3.71
N LYS A 52 -12.93 -6.33 4.21
CA LYS A 52 -11.99 -5.82 5.23
C LYS A 52 -10.52 -5.61 4.84
N ALA A 53 -10.30 -4.55 4.06
CA ALA A 53 -9.29 -3.55 4.42
C ALA A 53 -9.64 -2.23 3.72
N ASN A 54 -10.34 -1.33 4.42
CA ASN A 54 -10.54 0.04 3.97
C ASN A 54 -9.20 0.80 4.10
N LEU A 55 -8.31 0.57 3.12
CA LEU A 55 -7.15 1.41 2.86
C LEU A 55 -7.67 2.62 2.10
N ASN A 56 -7.74 3.75 2.79
CA ASN A 56 -8.10 5.04 2.22
C ASN A 56 -6.98 5.53 1.29
N ASN A 57 -6.84 4.90 0.13
CA ASN A 57 -5.91 5.33 -0.90
C ASN A 57 -6.64 6.26 -1.86
N GLY A 58 -6.64 7.55 -1.50
CA GLY A 58 -6.67 8.70 -2.39
C GLY A 58 -7.69 8.68 -3.54
N SER A 59 -8.78 9.40 -3.36
CA SER A 59 -9.40 10.09 -4.49
C SER A 59 -9.66 11.53 -4.06
N MET A 60 -8.69 12.40 -4.38
CA MET A 60 -8.97 13.81 -4.62
C MET A 60 -9.91 13.86 -5.83
N VAL A 61 -11.21 13.81 -5.61
CA VAL A 61 -12.19 14.20 -6.63
C VAL A 61 -13.17 15.13 -5.94
N MET A 62 -12.99 16.44 -6.17
CA MET A 62 -14.04 17.43 -5.93
C MET A 62 -15.09 17.26 -7.01
N SER A 63 -16.02 16.32 -6.82
CA SER A 63 -17.34 16.32 -7.45
C SER A 63 -18.32 16.82 -6.40
N SER A 64 -19.11 17.83 -6.73
CA SER A 64 -19.96 18.59 -5.80
C SER A 64 -21.15 17.83 -5.18
N GLU A 65 -21.24 16.50 -5.35
CA GLU A 65 -22.40 15.72 -4.87
C GLU A 65 -22.05 14.32 -4.31
N ASP A 66 -20.79 13.98 -4.06
CA ASP A 66 -20.45 12.75 -3.35
C ASP A 66 -20.65 12.95 -1.84
N ILE A 67 -21.84 12.59 -1.35
CA ILE A 67 -22.13 12.50 0.08
C ILE A 67 -21.32 11.32 0.63
N LEU A 68 -20.09 11.60 1.06
CA LEU A 68 -19.22 10.61 1.70
C LEU A 68 -19.86 10.16 3.00
N GLU A 69 -20.16 8.86 3.11
CA GLU A 69 -20.66 8.29 4.35
C GLU A 69 -19.64 8.49 5.48
N PRO A 70 -20.08 8.87 6.70
CA PRO A 70 -19.18 9.03 7.83
C PRO A 70 -18.38 7.75 8.11
N ARG A 71 -17.08 7.89 8.33
CA ARG A 71 -16.22 6.75 8.68
C ARG A 71 -16.69 6.15 10.00
N VAL A 72 -16.84 4.83 10.04
CA VAL A 72 -17.10 4.10 11.27
C VAL A 72 -15.83 4.08 12.11
N ALA A 73 -15.92 4.52 13.36
CA ALA A 73 -14.79 4.50 14.28
C ALA A 73 -14.30 3.06 14.49
N GLY A 74 -12.98 2.88 14.46
CA GLY A 74 -12.35 1.56 14.59
C GLY A 74 -12.11 1.14 16.04
N PHE A 75 -11.26 0.13 16.20
CA PHE A 75 -10.85 -0.49 17.48
C PHE A 75 -10.47 0.51 18.59
N TRP A 76 -9.95 1.68 18.22
CA TRP A 76 -9.49 2.71 19.14
C TRP A 76 -10.58 3.66 19.66
N GLN A 77 -11.85 3.46 19.28
CA GLN A 77 -12.97 4.31 19.74
C GLN A 77 -13.05 4.32 21.27
N GLY A 78 -12.99 5.52 21.87
CA GLY A 78 -13.04 5.71 23.33
C GLY A 78 -11.77 5.32 24.08
N GLN A 79 -10.72 4.86 23.38
CA GLN A 79 -9.44 4.49 23.98
C GLN A 79 -8.37 5.58 23.82
N VAL A 80 -8.61 6.54 22.93
CA VAL A 80 -7.71 7.69 22.75
C VAL A 80 -7.93 8.66 23.90
N LYS A 81 -6.89 8.85 24.72
CA LYS A 81 -6.84 9.87 25.77
C LYS A 81 -5.93 10.99 25.30
N ILE A 82 -6.49 12.19 25.18
CA ILE A 82 -5.73 13.42 24.91
C ILE A 82 -5.33 14.02 26.26
N SER A 83 -4.10 14.54 26.34
CA SER A 83 -3.61 15.21 27.54
C SER A 83 -4.20 16.62 27.65
N ASP A 84 -4.35 17.12 28.87
CA ASP A 84 -4.95 18.45 29.10
C ASP A 84 -4.08 19.59 28.52
N ASP A 85 -2.79 19.33 28.33
CA ASP A 85 -1.78 20.24 27.78
C ASP A 85 -1.51 20.03 26.28
N PHE A 86 -2.34 19.27 25.56
CA PHE A 86 -2.09 18.95 24.15
C PHE A 86 -1.92 20.18 23.24
N ASP A 87 -2.67 21.25 23.53
CA ASP A 87 -2.62 22.51 22.79
C ASP A 87 -1.59 23.52 23.37
N GLU A 88 -0.89 23.16 24.46
CA GLU A 88 0.11 24.03 25.07
C GLU A 88 1.47 23.81 24.40
N THR A 89 1.98 24.84 23.74
CA THR A 89 3.34 24.84 23.17
C THR A 89 4.13 26.04 23.72
N SER A 90 5.40 25.83 24.09
CA SER A 90 6.25 26.90 24.62
C SER A 90 6.54 27.96 23.56
N GLN A 91 6.62 29.22 23.97
CA GLN A 91 6.86 30.34 23.06
C GLN A 91 8.19 30.23 22.31
N GLU A 92 9.22 29.66 22.93
CA GLU A 92 10.51 29.41 22.27
C GLU A 92 10.37 28.45 21.08
N VAL A 93 9.57 27.39 21.22
CA VAL A 93 9.32 26.42 20.14
C VAL A 93 8.48 27.06 19.03
N ILE A 94 7.51 27.89 19.39
CA ILE A 94 6.71 28.66 18.42
C ILE A 94 7.59 29.63 17.64
N ALA A 95 8.42 30.41 18.33
CA ALA A 95 9.32 31.40 17.73
C ALA A 95 10.31 30.74 16.76
N ALA A 96 10.93 29.62 17.17
CA ALA A 96 11.82 28.84 16.31
C ALA A 96 11.12 28.30 15.04
N PHE A 97 9.84 27.93 15.12
CA PHE A 97 9.07 27.46 13.97
C PHE A 97 8.78 28.59 12.96
N TYR A 98 8.54 29.80 13.44
CA TYR A 98 8.28 30.98 12.61
C TYR A 98 9.55 31.74 12.19
N GLY A 99 10.72 31.34 12.71
CA GLY A 99 11.98 32.01 12.44
C GLY A 99 12.09 33.39 13.09
N GLU A 100 11.41 33.57 14.22
CA GLU A 100 11.56 34.74 15.08
C GLU A 100 12.68 34.44 16.09
N ASP A 101 13.79 35.19 15.98
CA ASP A 101 14.93 35.18 16.92
C ASP A 101 14.78 36.25 18.02
#